data_AF-A0A151BJ44-F1
#
_entry.id   AF-A0A151BJ44-F1
#
_cell.length_a   1.000
_cell.length_b   1.000
_cell.length_c   1.000
_cell.angle_alpha   90.00
_cell.angle_beta   90.00
_cell.angle_gamma   90.00
#
_symmetry.space_group_name_H-M   'P 1'
#
loop_
_entity.id
_entity.type
_entity.pdbx_description
1 polymer ?
#
loop_
_entity_poly.entity_id
_entity_poly.type
_entity_poly.pdbx_seq_one_letter_code
_entity_poly.pdbx_strand_id
1 'polypeptide(L)' 'MEYIPEIVINGVTLDAVKEAMKAGIEAASQVEGVVGISAGNYGGKLGDYKIFLRELLT' A
#
# COMPACT_ATOMS: atom_id res chain seq x y z
N MET A 1 -9.83 -16.97 2.21
CA MET A 1 -9.37 -15.64 2.65
C MET A 1 -10.25 -15.26 3.81
N GLU A 2 -9.77 -15.50 5.03
CA GLU A 2 -10.59 -15.40 6.26
C GLU A 2 -10.55 -13.99 6.86
N TYR A 3 -9.52 -13.21 6.54
CA TYR A 3 -9.29 -11.88 7.07
C TYR A 3 -8.54 -11.01 6.06
N ILE A 4 -8.92 -9.73 5.96
CA ILE A 4 -8.30 -8.73 5.07
C ILE A 4 -8.18 -7.42 5.86
N PRO A 5 -7.04 -7.16 6.53
CA PRO A 5 -6.79 -5.89 7.17
C PRO A 5 -6.46 -4.81 6.14
N GLU A 6 -6.82 -3.55 6.43
CA GLU A 6 -6.42 -2.38 5.65
C GLU A 6 -5.61 -1.43 6.53
N ILE A 7 -4.49 -0.92 5.99
CA ILE A 7 -3.64 0.08 6.62
C ILE A 7 -3.78 1.37 5.82
N VAL A 8 -4.27 2.44 6.47
CA VAL A 8 -4.44 3.76 5.86
C VAL A 8 -3.30 4.68 6.30
N ILE A 9 -2.64 5.33 5.34
CA ILE A 9 -1.48 6.18 5.58
C ILE A 9 -1.77 7.59 5.07
N ASN A 10 -1.61 8.59 5.95
CA ASN A 10 -1.55 10.00 5.59
C ASN A 10 -0.12 10.51 5.75
N GLY A 11 0.28 11.48 4.94
CA GLY A 11 1.62 12.07 5.02
C GLY A 11 1.62 13.52 4.56
N VAL A 12 2.67 14.25 4.93
CA VAL A 12 2.87 15.66 4.56
C VAL A 12 3.38 15.83 3.12
N THR A 13 3.92 14.76 2.53
CA THR A 13 4.34 14.70 1.12
C THR A 13 3.98 13.35 0.52
N LEU A 14 3.85 13.30 -0.81
CA LEU A 14 3.60 12.04 -1.53
C LEU A 14 4.75 11.04 -1.32
N ASP A 15 5.99 11.51 -1.31
CA ASP A 15 7.16 10.64 -1.11
C ASP A 15 7.15 10.01 0.29
N ALA A 16 6.79 10.76 1.33
CA ALA A 16 6.66 10.20 2.68
C ALA A 16 5.60 9.09 2.73
N VAL A 17 4.48 9.25 2.02
CA VAL A 17 3.45 8.21 1.91
C VAL A 17 3.98 6.99 1.16
N LYS A 18 4.70 7.18 0.05
CA LYS A 18 5.29 6.09 -0.74
C LYS A 18 6.31 5.28 0.07
N GLU A 19 7.20 5.96 0.81
CA GLU A 19 8.18 5.30 1.68
C GLU A 19 7.50 4.51 2.81
N ALA A 20 6.47 5.09 3.44
CA ALA A 20 5.70 4.40 4.47
C ALA A 20 4.96 3.16 3.91
N MET A 21 4.37 3.27 2.70
CA MET A 21 3.76 2.13 2.02
C MET A 21 4.80 1.05 1.72
N LYS A 22 5.96 1.41 1.16
CA LYS A 22 7.03 0.46 0.85
C LYS A 22 7.48 -0.31 2.09
N ALA A 23 7.82 0.40 3.16
CA ALA A 23 8.26 -0.22 4.42
C ALA A 23 7.18 -1.14 5.01
N GLY A 24 5.92 -0.72 4.97
CA GLY A 24 4.79 -1.54 5.44
C GLY A 24 4.59 -2.82 4.62
N ILE A 25 4.72 -2.74 3.28
CA ILE A 25 4.61 -3.88 2.37
C ILE A 25 5.75 -4.87 2.62
N GLU A 26 6.99 -4.38 2.73
CA GLU A 26 8.16 -5.21 3.01
C GLU A 26 8.01 -5.94 4.34
N ALA A 27 7.59 -5.24 5.40
CA ALA A 27 7.35 -5.82 6.72
C ALA A 27 6.22 -6.86 6.72
N ALA A 28 5.06 -6.53 6.14
CA ALA A 28 3.92 -7.44 6.05
C ALA A 28 4.25 -8.70 5.24
N SER A 29 5.07 -8.57 4.20
CA SER A 29 5.48 -9.69 3.34
C SER A 29 6.38 -10.71 4.05
N GLN A 30 6.95 -10.37 5.21
CA GLN A 30 7.72 -11.31 6.05
C GLN A 30 6.86 -12.07 7.07
N VAL A 31 5.58 -11.74 7.21
CA VAL A 31 4.69 -12.36 8.20
C VAL A 31 4.15 -13.67 7.65
N GLU A 32 4.32 -14.76 8.41
CA GLU A 32 3.79 -16.08 8.06
C GLU A 32 2.26 -16.05 7.90
N GLY A 33 1.75 -16.65 6.82
CA GLY A 33 0.33 -16.68 6.51
C GLY A 33 -0.18 -15.49 5.69
N VAL A 34 0.64 -14.47 5.42
CA VAL A 34 0.29 -13.41 4.46
C VAL A 34 0.36 -13.97 3.04
N VAL A 35 -0.79 -14.01 2.36
CA VAL A 35 -0.93 -14.58 1.01
C VAL A 35 -0.87 -13.56 -0.12
N GLY A 36 -0.97 -12.27 0.20
CA GLY A 36 -0.94 -11.22 -0.82
C GLY A 36 -1.15 -9.83 -0.26
N ILE A 37 -0.73 -8.84 -1.03
CA ILE A 37 -0.87 -7.42 -0.77
C ILE A 37 -1.63 -6.79 -1.94
N SER A 38 -2.58 -5.91 -1.64
CA SER A 38 -3.38 -5.17 -2.61
C SER A 38 -3.60 -3.73 -2.13
N ALA A 39 -4.23 -2.91 -2.96
CA ALA A 39 -4.60 -1.54 -2.62
C ALA A 39 -6.00 -1.19 -3.15
N GLY A 40 -6.80 -0.52 -2.32
CA GLY A 40 -8.09 0.04 -2.70
C GLY A 40 -7.92 1.31 -3.55
N ASN A 41 -8.83 1.52 -4.51
CA ASN A 41 -8.90 2.76 -5.28
C ASN A 41 -10.34 2.99 -5.83
N TYR A 42 -10.64 4.23 -6.23
CA TYR A 42 -11.93 4.63 -6.81
C TYR A 42 -11.87 4.72 -8.35
N GLY A 43 -11.27 3.73 -9.01
CA GLY A 43 -11.10 3.69 -10.48
C GLY A 43 -10.20 4.80 -11.02
N GLY A 44 -9.40 5.44 -10.17
CA GLY A 44 -8.50 6.54 -10.54
C GLY A 44 -9.22 7.83 -10.96
N LYS A 45 -10.48 8.04 -10.53
CA LYS A 45 -11.33 9.19 -10.90
C LYS A 45 -11.57 10.20 -9.78
N LEU A 46 -11.28 9.85 -8.52
CA LEU A 46 -11.61 10.69 -7.36
C LEU A 46 -10.41 11.40 -6.74
N GLY A 47 -9.29 10.68 -6.55
CA GLY A 47 -8.09 11.23 -5.91
C GLY A 47 -7.09 11.80 -6.90
N ASP A 48 -6.33 12.80 -6.46
CA ASP A 48 -5.28 13.46 -7.25
C ASP A 48 -4.06 12.57 -7.48
N TYR A 49 -3.87 11.55 -6.65
CA TYR A 49 -2.69 10.67 -6.67
C TYR A 49 -3.07 9.24 -7.03
N LYS A 50 -2.17 8.60 -7.80
CA LYS A 50 -2.21 7.16 -8.12
C LYS A 50 -0.86 6.58 -7.72
N ILE A 51 -0.85 5.68 -6.75
CA ILE A 51 0.37 5.00 -6.29
C ILE A 51 0.27 3.55 -6.72
N PHE A 52 1.14 3.13 -7.64
CA PHE A 52 1.17 1.76 -8.13
C PHE A 52 2.12 0.91 -7.28
N LEU A 53 1.61 -0.13 -6.63
CA LEU A 53 2.40 -0.96 -5.69
C LEU A 53 3.68 -1.53 -6.30
N ARG A 54 3.66 -1.88 -7.60
CA ARG A 54 4.84 -2.40 -8.30
C ARG A 54 5.97 -1.37 -8.39
N GLU A 55 5.63 -0.09 -8.56
CA GLU A 55 6.62 0.99 -8.66
C GLU A 55 7.31 1.28 -7.33
N LEU A 56 6.74 0.86 -6.20
CA LEU A 56 7.34 1.01 -4.87
C LEU A 56 8.43 -0.03 -4.59
N LEU A 57 8.38 -1.17 -5.28
CA LEU A 57 9.25 -2.32 -5.06
C LEU A 57 10.32 -2.49 -6.15
N THR A 58 10.30 -1.63 -7.17
CA THR A 58 11.31 -1.57 -8.24
C THR A 58 12.44 -0.60 -7.93
#